data_AF-A0A0J7L923-F1
#
_entry.id   AF-A0A0J7L923-F1
#
_cell.length_a   1.000
_cell.length_b   1.000
_cell.length_c   1.000
_cell.angle_alpha   90.00
_cell.angle_beta   90.00
_cell.angle_gamma   90.00
#
_symmetry.space_group_name_H-M   'P 1'
#
loop_
_entity.id
_entity.type
_entity.pdbx_description
1 polymer ?
#
loop_
_entity_poly.entity_id
_entity_poly.type
_entity_poly.pdbx_seq_one_letter_code
_entity_poly.pdbx_strand_id
1 'polypeptide(L)' 'MYCSYRRLMEKGSSNPWQETLREATGEFRLDGSALREYFRPLEDWLRTENLRTGEVVGWSYGKDTLLV' A
#
# COMPACT_ATOMS: atom_id res chain seq x y z
N MET A 1 -9.16 -13.38 -24.73
CA MET A 1 -8.02 -13.24 -23.79
C MET A 1 -8.55 -12.69 -22.44
N TYR A 2 -9.44 -13.42 -21.76
CA TYR A 2 -10.05 -13.01 -20.46
C TYR A 2 -10.22 -14.18 -19.48
N CYS A 3 -9.76 -15.39 -19.82
CA CYS A 3 -10.10 -16.62 -19.09
C CYS A 3 -9.26 -16.84 -17.80
N SER A 4 -8.24 -16.02 -17.55
CA SER A 4 -7.35 -16.14 -16.38
C SER A 4 -8.02 -15.65 -15.09
N TYR A 5 -8.69 -14.49 -15.13
CA TYR A 5 -9.34 -13.90 -13.96
C TYR A 5 -10.55 -14.71 -13.46
N ARG A 6 -11.31 -15.32 -14.39
CA ARG A 6 -12.47 -16.15 -14.03
C ARG A 6 -12.06 -17.38 -13.22
N ARG A 7 -10.96 -18.05 -13.60
CA ARG A 7 -10.42 -19.21 -12.85
C ARG A 7 -9.92 -18.84 -11.46
N LEU A 8 -9.34 -17.65 -11.31
CA LEU A 8 -8.91 -17.14 -10.00
C LEU A 8 -10.12 -16.89 -9.08
N MET A 9 -11.17 -16.26 -9.60
CA MET A 9 -12.38 -15.99 -8.84
C MET A 9 -13.22 -17.25 -8.57
N GLU A 10 -13.19 -18.23 -9.46
CA GLU A 10 -13.84 -19.55 -9.27
C GLU A 10 -13.25 -20.34 -8.10
N LYS A 11 -11.96 -20.13 -7.76
CA LYS A 11 -11.32 -20.78 -6.60
C LYS A 11 -11.81 -20.26 -5.24
N GLY A 12 -12.44 -19.08 -5.23
CA GLY A 12 -13.13 -18.52 -4.05
C GLY A 12 -12.35 -18.67 -2.75
N SER A 13 -12.99 -19.24 -1.72
CA SER A 13 -12.42 -19.49 -0.39
C SER A 13 -11.83 -20.89 -0.23
N SER A 14 -11.75 -21.69 -1.30
CA SER A 14 -11.35 -23.10 -1.20
C SER A 14 -9.84 -23.29 -1.05
N ASN A 15 -9.04 -22.31 -1.46
CA ASN A 15 -7.58 -22.33 -1.32
C ASN A 15 -7.10 -21.18 -0.43
N PRO A 16 -5.96 -21.32 0.29
CA PRO A 16 -5.33 -20.22 0.99
C PRO A 16 -5.09 -19.04 0.04
N TRP A 17 -5.45 -17.84 0.46
CA TRP A 17 -5.40 -16.63 -0.36
C TRP A 17 -4.00 -16.35 -0.95
N GLN A 18 -2.94 -16.81 -0.29
CA GLN A 18 -1.54 -16.70 -0.73
C GLN A 18 -1.27 -17.49 -2.02
N GLU A 19 -1.91 -18.65 -2.19
CA GLU A 19 -1.77 -19.51 -3.37
C GLU A 19 -2.46 -18.86 -4.58
N THR A 20 -3.69 -18.40 -4.39
CA THR A 20 -4.46 -17.66 -5.39
C THR A 20 -3.76 -16.35 -5.79
N LEU A 21 -3.15 -15.64 -4.83
CA LEU A 21 -2.38 -14.42 -5.09
C LEU A 21 -1.12 -14.73 -5.92
N ARG A 22 -0.41 -15.83 -5.62
CA ARG A 22 0.76 -16.28 -6.37
C ARG A 22 0.43 -16.64 -7.81
N GLU A 23 -0.71 -17.29 -8.05
CA GLU A 23 -1.15 -17.59 -9.43
C GLU A 23 -1.48 -16.33 -10.24
N ALA A 24 -1.92 -15.26 -9.58
CA ALA A 24 -2.28 -14.00 -10.22
C ALA A 24 -1.08 -13.06 -10.44
N THR A 25 -0.16 -13.01 -9.47
CA THR A 25 0.94 -12.02 -9.43
C THR A 25 2.32 -12.64 -9.63
N GLY A 26 2.45 -13.97 -9.55
CA GLY A 26 3.73 -14.68 -9.61
C GLY A 26 4.53 -14.63 -8.30
N GLU A 27 4.12 -13.80 -7.33
CA GLU A 27 4.84 -13.60 -6.08
C GLU A 27 4.11 -14.15 -4.86
N PHE A 28 4.88 -14.66 -3.89
CA PHE A 28 4.36 -15.20 -2.62
C PHE A 28 4.21 -14.13 -1.54
N ARG A 29 4.89 -12.99 -1.69
CA ARG A 29 4.92 -11.91 -0.70
C ARG A 29 4.02 -10.78 -1.16
N LEU A 30 3.31 -10.18 -0.21
CA LEU A 30 2.59 -8.93 -0.44
C LEU A 30 3.64 -7.84 -0.66
N ASP A 31 3.97 -7.56 -1.92
CA ASP A 31 4.86 -6.46 -2.26
C ASP A 31 4.06 -5.15 -2.34
N GLY A 32 4.38 -4.22 -1.43
CA GLY A 32 3.79 -2.89 -1.40
C GLY A 32 4.38 -1.95 -2.46
N SER A 33 5.33 -2.41 -3.27
CA SER A 33 5.96 -1.66 -4.36
C SER A 33 4.94 -1.10 -5.34
N ALA A 34 3.94 -1.89 -5.77
CA ALA A 34 2.91 -1.44 -6.71
C ALA A 34 2.08 -0.27 -6.15
N LEU A 35 1.78 -0.31 -4.84
CA LEU A 35 1.07 0.78 -4.17
C LEU A 35 1.96 2.02 -4.05
N ARG A 36 3.25 1.83 -3.74
CA ARG A 36 4.24 2.91 -3.69
C ARG A 36 4.43 3.56 -5.06
N GLU A 37 4.47 2.78 -6.14
CA GLU A 37 4.56 3.29 -7.51
C GLU A 37 3.33 4.11 -7.91
N TYR A 38 2.13 3.62 -7.54
CA TYR A 38 0.88 4.34 -7.77
C TYR A 38 0.87 5.71 -7.07
N PHE A 39 1.36 5.78 -5.83
CA PHE A 39 1.38 7.02 -5.05
C PHE A 39 2.64 7.88 -5.22
N ARG A 40 3.66 7.41 -5.94
CA ARG A 40 4.92 8.14 -6.17
C ARG A 40 4.72 9.59 -6.67
N PRO A 41 3.92 9.87 -7.71
CA PRO A 41 3.75 11.25 -8.19
C PRO A 41 3.05 12.16 -7.15
N LEU A 42 2.17 11.59 -6.31
CA LEU A 42 1.54 12.32 -5.22
C LEU A 42 2.54 12.63 -4.12
N GLU A 43 3.44 11.69 -3.79
CA GLU A 43 4.51 11.90 -2.81
C GLU A 43 5.45 13.04 -3.24
N ASP A 44 5.82 13.09 -4.51
CA ASP A 44 6.68 14.14 -5.05
C ASP A 44 6.01 15.52 -4.99
N TRP A 45 4.71 15.59 -5.29
CA TRP A 45 3.94 16.82 -5.18
C TRP A 45 3.82 17.29 -3.73
N LEU A 46 3.48 16.37 -2.81
CA LEU A 46 3.35 16.67 -1.38
C LEU A 46 4.68 17.15 -0.78
N ARG A 47 5.81 16.55 -1.18
CA ARG A 47 7.15 17.01 -0.75
C ARG A 47 7.43 18.44 -1.20
N THR A 48 7.11 18.75 -2.45
CA THR A 48 7.30 20.10 -3.02
C THR A 48 6.42 21.12 -2.32
N GLU A 49 5.17 20.76 -2.06
CA GLU A 49 4.20 21.65 -1.42
C GLU A 49 4.55 21.91 0.05
N ASN A 50 4.94 20.89 0.82
CA ASN A 50 5.38 21.05 2.21
C ASN A 50 6.61 21.96 2.32
N LEU A 51 7.54 21.89 1.36
CA LEU A 51 8.68 22.82 1.29
C LEU A 51 8.24 24.25 0.96
N ARG A 52 7.20 24.42 0.15
CA ARG A 52 6.66 25.73 -0.26
C ARG A 52 5.90 26.42 0.86
N THR A 53 5.09 25.68 1.60
CA THR A 53 4.26 26.22 2.70
C THR A 53 4.98 26.24 4.04
N GLY A 54 6.13 25.54 4.16
CA GLY A 54 6.87 25.45 5.42
C GLY A 54 6.14 24.64 6.49
N GLU A 55 5.20 23.79 6.08
CA GLU A 55 4.40 22.96 6.97
C GLU A 55 5.29 21.92 7.66
N VAL A 56 5.19 21.86 8.99
CA VAL A 56 5.94 20.88 9.78
C VAL A 56 5.29 19.52 9.62
N VAL A 57 5.87 18.69 8.75
CA VAL A 57 5.42 17.32 8.55
C VAL A 57 5.78 16.49 9.78
N GLY A 58 4.77 16.26 10.63
CA GLY A 58 4.92 15.44 11.83
C GLY A 58 3.92 15.87 12.89
N TRP A 59 3.53 14.94 13.74
CA TRP A 59 2.76 15.22 14.93
C TRP A 59 3.75 15.59 16.04
N SER A 60 3.55 16.71 16.74
CA SER A 60 4.17 16.84 18.06
C SER A 60 3.52 15.78 18.94
N TYR A 61 4.23 14.68 19.19
CA TYR A 61 3.84 13.78 20.25
C TYR A 61 3.84 14.61 21.53
N GLY A 62 2.64 14.90 22.04
CA GLY A 62 2.45 15.66 23.25
C GLY A 62 3.37 15.08 24.32
N LYS A 63 4.27 15.92 24.85
CA LYS A 63 5.00 15.64 26.09
C LYS A 63 4.05 15.75 27.30
N ASP A 64 2.85 15.20 27.17
CA ASP A 64 1.80 15.24 28.19
C ASP A 64 1.72 13.91 28.95
N THR A 65 2.73 13.03 28.80
CA THR A 65 2.91 11.84 29.64
C THR A 65 3.94 12.06 30.75
N LEU A 66 3.99 13.27 31.32
CA LEU A 66 4.64 13.53 32.62
C LEU A 66 3.60 13.99 33.63
N LEU A 67 2.55 13.18 33.83
CA LEU A 67 1.69 13.20 35.00
C LEU A 67 1.30 11.75 35.35
N VAL A 68 2.28 10.98 35.81
CA VAL A 68 2.07 9.82 36.70
C VAL A 68 3.02 9.92 37.88
#